data_AF-A0A140INE3-F1
#
_entry.id   AF-A0A140INE3-F1
#
_cell.length_a   1.000
_cell.length_b   1.000
_cell.length_c   1.000
_cell.angle_alpha   90.00
_cell.angle_beta   90.00
_cell.angle_gamma   90.00
#
_symmetry.space_group_name_H-M   'P 1'
#
loop_
_entity.id
_entity.type
_entity.pdbx_description
1 polymer ?
#
loop_
_entity_poly.entity_id
_entity_poly.type
_entity_poly.pdbx_seq_one_letter_code
_entity_poly.pdbx_strand_id
1 'polypeptide(L)'
;GDMEKGSLRCDANVSIRPKGSDAFGTRCEIKNLNSIRYVVQAIDYEIQRQIEILENGGEISQDTLLFDVALGKTKVMRNKEDASDYRYFPEPDLLPVEVSQEKIDLIKSSLPELPEQKKQRYIEKLSVNEYDADVITSDKAIADYFEELIKTHDSKIVVTWLTVELFGRLNKAGINITDSPI
;
A
#
# COMPACT_ATOMS: atom_id res chain seq x y z
N GLY A 1 2.13 -4.85 -6.55
CA GLY A 1 2.67 -6.09 -5.97
C GLY A 1 1.54 -6.82 -5.30
N ASP A 2 1.51 -8.14 -5.42
CA ASP A 2 0.46 -9.02 -4.88
C ASP A 2 0.95 -9.65 -3.57
N MET A 3 0.27 -9.35 -2.45
CA MET A 3 0.62 -9.86 -1.12
C MET A 3 0.24 -11.33 -0.94
N GLU A 4 -0.83 -11.80 -1.58
CA GLU A 4 -1.27 -13.20 -1.48
C GLU A 4 -0.26 -14.14 -2.13
N LYS A 5 0.38 -13.67 -3.21
CA LYS A 5 1.49 -14.38 -3.88
C LYS A 5 2.85 -14.13 -3.22
N GLY A 6 2.91 -13.34 -2.14
CA GLY A 6 4.15 -13.03 -1.41
C GLY A 6 5.14 -12.13 -2.15
N SER A 7 4.73 -11.52 -3.28
CA SER A 7 5.55 -10.58 -4.06
C SER A 7 5.62 -9.18 -3.43
N LEU A 8 4.74 -8.90 -2.47
CA LEU A 8 4.78 -7.74 -1.59
C LEU A 8 4.68 -8.24 -0.15
N ARG A 9 5.56 -7.74 0.72
CA ARG A 9 5.54 -8.04 2.16
C ARG A 9 5.52 -6.73 2.95
N CYS A 10 4.87 -6.75 4.10
CA CYS A 10 4.76 -5.59 4.97
C CYS A 10 4.91 -6.04 6.43
N ASP A 11 5.76 -5.31 7.17
CA ASP A 11 5.82 -5.33 8.62
C ASP A 11 5.33 -3.96 9.13
N ALA A 12 4.49 -3.94 10.16
CA ALA A 12 3.92 -2.71 10.71
C ALA A 12 4.63 -2.31 12.02
N ASN A 13 5.02 -1.05 12.13
CA ASN A 13 5.66 -0.50 13.33
C ASN A 13 4.71 0.50 13.99
N VAL A 14 4.25 0.20 15.20
CA VAL A 14 3.17 0.94 15.87
C VAL A 14 3.62 1.41 17.25
N SER A 15 3.43 2.71 17.51
CA SER A 15 3.59 3.34 18.82
C SER A 15 2.52 4.41 18.97
N ILE A 16 1.90 4.51 20.13
CA ILE A 16 0.98 5.62 20.46
C ILE A 16 1.68 6.70 21.29
N ARG A 17 1.14 7.92 21.29
CA ARG A 17 1.59 9.01 22.16
C ARG A 17 0.43 9.94 22.53
N PRO A 18 0.49 10.62 23.69
CA PRO A 18 -0.47 11.65 24.04
C PRO A 18 -0.54 12.76 22.97
N LYS A 19 -1.75 13.24 22.68
CA LYS A 19 -1.95 14.34 21.73
C LYS A 19 -1.23 15.60 22.21
N GLY A 20 -0.42 16.20 21.34
CA GLY A 20 0.39 17.38 21.66
C GLY A 20 1.77 17.07 22.25
N SER A 21 2.11 15.79 22.45
CA SER A 21 3.47 15.39 22.82
C SER A 21 4.38 15.25 21.59
N ASP A 22 5.60 15.73 21.71
CA ASP A 22 6.67 15.52 20.72
C ASP A 22 7.47 14.23 20.96
N ALA A 23 7.35 13.63 22.15
CA ALA A 23 8.03 12.38 22.48
C ALA A 23 7.37 11.19 21.76
N PHE A 24 8.19 10.31 21.19
CA PHE A 24 7.73 9.03 20.63
C PHE A 24 7.47 8.03 21.76
N GLY A 25 6.38 7.26 21.65
CA GLY A 25 6.10 6.15 22.56
C GLY A 25 6.93 4.90 22.24
N THR A 26 6.84 3.88 23.10
CA THR A 26 7.49 2.59 22.84
C THR A 26 6.88 1.90 21.63
N ARG A 27 7.72 1.42 20.72
CA ARG A 27 7.32 0.83 19.44
C ARG A 27 7.18 -0.68 19.53
N CYS A 28 6.03 -1.20 19.12
CA CYS A 28 5.83 -2.61 18.79
C CYS A 28 6.00 -2.83 17.29
N GLU A 29 6.58 -3.96 16.89
CA GLU A 29 6.74 -4.36 15.49
C GLU A 29 5.89 -5.61 15.20
N ILE A 30 4.87 -5.50 14.35
CA ILE A 30 4.02 -6.60 13.92
C ILE A 30 4.55 -7.15 12.60
N LYS A 31 4.94 -8.42 12.59
CA LYS A 31 5.54 -9.08 11.43
C LYS A 31 4.57 -9.96 10.66
N ASN A 32 4.93 -10.25 9.41
CA ASN A 32 4.30 -11.27 8.57
C ASN A 32 2.81 -10.97 8.26
N LEU A 33 2.53 -9.71 7.90
CA LEU A 33 1.20 -9.30 7.46
C LEU A 33 1.04 -9.59 5.98
N ASN A 34 0.20 -10.56 5.65
CA ASN A 34 0.07 -11.11 4.29
C ASN A 34 -1.10 -10.53 3.47
N SER A 35 -1.81 -9.53 4.00
CA SER A 35 -2.89 -8.84 3.30
C SER A 35 -3.02 -7.42 3.83
N ILE A 36 -3.39 -6.48 2.96
CA ILE A 36 -3.69 -5.09 3.32
C ILE A 36 -4.76 -5.05 4.42
N ARG A 37 -5.79 -5.91 4.33
CA ARG A 37 -6.84 -6.00 5.35
C ARG A 37 -6.26 -6.39 6.71
N TYR A 38 -5.34 -7.34 6.74
CA TYR A 38 -4.70 -7.77 7.99
C TYR A 38 -3.75 -6.72 8.54
N VAL A 39 -3.09 -5.94 7.67
CA VAL A 39 -2.30 -4.78 8.11
C VAL A 39 -3.17 -3.79 8.88
N VAL A 40 -4.32 -3.40 8.31
CA VAL A 40 -5.27 -2.47 8.96
C VAL A 40 -5.76 -3.03 10.29
N GLN A 41 -6.27 -4.27 10.29
CA GLN A 41 -6.78 -4.91 11.51
C GLN A 41 -5.72 -5.05 12.60
N ALA A 42 -4.48 -5.38 12.24
CA ALA A 42 -3.40 -5.52 13.19
C ALA A 42 -3.00 -4.18 13.82
N ILE A 43 -2.94 -3.11 13.01
CA ILE A 43 -2.65 -1.76 13.48
C ILE A 43 -3.77 -1.28 14.41
N ASP A 44 -5.02 -1.43 14.01
CA ASP A 44 -6.17 -1.00 14.83
C ASP A 44 -6.20 -1.72 16.18
N TYR A 45 -5.99 -3.04 16.17
CA TYR A 45 -5.91 -3.83 17.40
C TYR A 45 -4.75 -3.37 18.30
N GLU A 46 -3.56 -3.17 17.73
CA GLU A 46 -2.38 -2.80 18.49
C GLU A 46 -2.48 -1.39 19.08
N ILE A 47 -3.10 -0.45 18.37
CA ILE A 47 -3.42 0.88 18.91
C ILE A 47 -4.29 0.74 20.15
N GLN A 48 -5.40 0.00 20.07
CA GLN A 48 -6.31 -0.18 21.21
C GLN A 48 -5.64 -0.90 22.38
N ARG A 49 -4.84 -1.94 22.11
CA ARG A 49 -4.07 -2.65 23.14
C ARG A 49 -3.11 -1.72 23.87
N GLN A 50 -2.36 -0.88 23.13
CA GLN A 50 -1.42 0.03 23.76
C GLN A 50 -2.14 1.08 24.62
N ILE A 51 -3.27 1.61 24.15
CA ILE A 51 -4.10 2.56 24.91
C ILE A 51 -4.54 1.91 26.23
N GLU A 52 -5.11 0.72 26.16
CA GLU A 52 -5.62 0.01 27.35
C GLU A 52 -4.51 -0.26 28.39
N ILE A 53 -3.31 -0.65 27.96
CA ILE A 53 -2.19 -0.89 28.88
C ILE A 53 -1.76 0.43 29.56
N LEU A 54 -1.61 1.51 28.79
CA LEU A 54 -1.16 2.81 29.33
C LEU A 54 -2.21 3.45 30.25
N GLU A 55 -3.50 3.38 29.91
CA GLU A 55 -4.58 3.92 30.74
C GLU A 55 -4.75 3.16 32.06
N ASN A 56 -4.42 1.87 32.08
CA ASN A 56 -4.38 1.06 33.30
C ASN A 56 -3.09 1.26 34.13
N GLY A 57 -2.22 2.21 33.74
CA GLY A 57 -0.97 2.51 34.44
C GLY A 57 0.16 1.50 34.19
N GLY A 58 0.02 0.65 33.18
CA GLY A 58 1.08 -0.24 32.73
C GLY A 58 2.07 0.43 31.79
N GLU A 59 3.07 -0.34 31.35
CA GLU A 59 4.11 0.11 30.42
C GLU A 59 4.12 -0.78 29.17
N ILE A 60 4.45 -0.19 28.01
CA ILE A 60 4.60 -0.92 26.76
C ILE A 60 6.04 -1.43 26.63
N SER A 61 6.19 -2.74 26.47
CA SER A 61 7.45 -3.40 26.10
C SER A 61 7.72 -3.30 24.60
N GLN A 62 9.01 -3.20 24.23
CA GLN A 62 9.42 -3.15 22.83
C GLN A 62 9.41 -4.55 22.20
N ASP A 63 8.23 -5.03 21.80
CA ASP A 63 8.09 -6.42 21.37
C ASP A 63 7.99 -6.58 19.85
N THR A 64 8.41 -7.76 19.38
CA THR A 64 8.05 -8.26 18.06
C THR A 64 6.81 -9.14 18.19
N LEU A 65 5.76 -8.76 17.47
CA LEU A 65 4.43 -9.35 17.52
C LEU A 65 4.14 -10.10 16.21
N LEU A 66 3.26 -11.09 16.30
CA LEU A 66 2.57 -11.71 15.16
C LEU A 66 1.09 -11.36 15.24
N PHE A 67 0.43 -11.31 14.10
CA PHE A 67 -1.01 -11.13 14.03
C PHE A 67 -1.71 -12.48 13.83
N ASP A 68 -2.53 -12.88 14.81
CA ASP A 68 -3.39 -14.05 14.71
C ASP A 68 -4.70 -13.65 14.02
N VAL A 69 -4.83 -14.01 12.74
CA VAL A 69 -5.99 -13.66 11.91
C VAL A 69 -7.29 -14.30 12.43
N ALA A 70 -7.21 -15.50 13.00
CA ALA A 70 -8.40 -16.21 13.47
C ALA A 70 -8.98 -15.55 14.72
N LEU A 71 -8.12 -15.03 15.59
CA LEU A 71 -8.52 -14.33 16.81
C LEU A 71 -8.66 -12.82 16.63
N GLY A 72 -8.08 -12.25 15.57
CA GLY A 72 -7.98 -10.82 15.34
C GLY A 72 -7.12 -10.10 16.38
N LYS A 73 -6.05 -10.74 16.87
CA LYS A 73 -5.22 -10.23 17.98
C LYS A 73 -3.73 -10.31 17.68
N THR A 74 -2.95 -9.38 18.24
CA THR A 74 -1.50 -9.48 18.28
C THR A 74 -1.05 -10.44 19.39
N LYS A 75 -0.02 -11.24 19.09
CA LYS A 75 0.63 -12.16 20.03
C LYS A 75 2.12 -11.86 20.07
N VAL A 76 2.69 -11.85 21.27
CA VAL A 76 4.14 -11.67 21.44
C VAL A 76 4.86 -12.87 20.87
N MET A 77 5.80 -12.62 19.94
CA MET A 77 6.69 -13.64 19.38
C MET A 77 8.02 -13.64 20.12
N ARG A 78 8.62 -12.46 20.29
CA ARG A 78 9.89 -12.27 20.96
C ARG A 78 9.93 -10.90 21.61
N ASN A 79 10.40 -10.87 22.87
CA ASN A 79 10.76 -9.64 23.55
C ASN A 79 12.12 -9.16 23.00
N LYS A 80 12.23 -7.89 22.60
CA LYS A 80 13.54 -7.32 22.30
C LYS A 80 14.17 -6.88 23.61
N GLU A 81 14.89 -7.80 24.25
CA GLU A 81 15.71 -7.44 25.42
C GLU A 81 16.96 -6.64 24.99
N ASP A 82 17.43 -6.78 23.75
CA ASP A 82 18.51 -5.99 23.16
C ASP A 82 18.34 -5.79 21.65
N ALA A 83 18.77 -4.62 21.15
CA ALA A 83 18.90 -4.38 19.71
C ALA A 83 19.97 -5.32 19.14
N SER A 84 19.64 -6.06 18.08
CA SER A 84 20.61 -6.98 17.46
C SER A 84 21.73 -6.19 16.78
N ASP A 85 22.97 -6.42 17.20
CA ASP A 85 24.13 -5.87 16.51
C ASP A 85 24.37 -6.62 15.19
N TYR A 86 23.91 -6.00 14.10
CA TYR A 86 24.06 -6.54 12.75
C TYR A 86 25.49 -6.41 12.21
N ARG A 87 26.38 -5.68 12.91
CA ARG A 87 27.78 -5.47 12.51
C ARG A 87 27.91 -5.05 11.05
N TYR A 88 27.10 -4.06 10.64
CA TYR A 88 27.13 -3.55 9.26
C TYR A 88 28.55 -3.11 8.88
N PHE A 89 29.05 -3.63 7.76
CA PHE A 89 30.28 -3.20 7.12
C PHE A 89 30.07 -3.23 5.59
N PRO A 90 30.82 -2.42 4.82
CA PRO A 90 30.76 -2.50 3.36
C PRO A 90 31.14 -3.90 2.89
N GLU A 91 30.31 -4.49 2.03
CA GLU A 91 30.58 -5.79 1.42
C GLU A 91 31.89 -5.73 0.62
N PRO A 92 32.99 -6.39 1.06
CA PRO A 92 34.30 -6.26 0.44
C PRO A 92 34.35 -6.83 -0.98
N ASP A 93 33.47 -7.79 -1.30
CA ASP A 93 33.43 -8.43 -2.62
C ASP A 93 32.66 -7.60 -3.66
N LEU A 94 31.93 -6.57 -3.22
CA LEU A 94 31.15 -5.69 -4.09
C LEU A 94 31.72 -4.28 -4.09
N LEU A 95 32.24 -3.85 -5.25
CA LEU A 95 32.58 -2.45 -5.45
C LEU A 95 31.32 -1.58 -5.32
N PRO A 96 31.45 -0.33 -4.87
CA PRO A 96 30.34 0.62 -4.84
C PRO A 96 29.66 0.73 -6.21
N VAL A 97 28.34 0.67 -6.22
CA VAL A 97 27.55 0.84 -7.45
C VAL A 97 27.43 2.34 -7.74
N GLU A 98 28.15 2.80 -8.77
CA GLU A 98 28.02 4.16 -9.27
C GLU A 98 26.89 4.24 -10.32
N VAL A 99 25.93 5.13 -10.10
CA VAL A 99 24.83 5.40 -11.04
C VAL A 99 25.03 6.79 -11.62
N SER A 100 25.35 6.86 -12.92
CA SER A 100 25.58 8.15 -13.59
C SER A 100 24.28 8.96 -13.71
N GLN A 101 24.42 10.29 -13.73
CA GLN A 101 23.29 11.19 -13.94
C GLN A 101 22.60 10.94 -15.30
N GLU A 102 23.36 10.64 -16.35
CA GLU A 102 22.83 10.28 -17.67
C GLU A 102 21.88 9.07 -17.60
N LYS A 103 22.21 8.06 -16.80
CA LYS A 103 21.35 6.88 -16.61
C LYS A 103 20.08 7.23 -15.83
N ILE A 104 20.17 8.10 -14.84
CA ILE A 104 19.02 8.60 -14.08
C ILE A 104 18.08 9.37 -15.01
N ASP A 105 18.63 10.28 -15.82
CA ASP A 105 17.86 11.11 -16.75
C ASP A 105 17.18 10.26 -17.82
N LEU A 106 17.88 9.24 -18.34
CA LEU A 106 17.32 8.26 -19.26
C LEU A 106 16.12 7.53 -18.63
N ILE A 107 16.28 6.97 -17.43
CA ILE A 107 15.19 6.26 -16.73
C ILE A 107 14.02 7.20 -16.49
N LYS A 108 14.29 8.41 -15.99
CA LYS A 108 13.27 9.42 -15.70
C LYS A 108 12.49 9.82 -16.96
N SER A 109 13.17 9.95 -18.10
CA SER A 109 12.51 10.23 -19.39
C SER A 109 11.66 9.06 -19.92
N SER A 110 11.96 7.83 -19.49
CA SER A 110 11.24 6.62 -19.89
C SER A 110 10.07 6.25 -18.97
N LEU A 111 9.93 6.92 -17.82
CA LEU A 111 8.86 6.63 -16.87
C LEU A 111 7.50 6.96 -17.51
N PRO A 112 6.52 6.05 -17.43
CA PRO A 112 5.15 6.36 -17.80
C PRO A 112 4.55 7.35 -16.81
N GLU A 113 3.42 7.96 -17.20
CA GLU A 113 2.63 8.79 -16.30
C GLU A 113 2.19 7.97 -15.07
N LEU A 114 2.46 8.50 -13.88
CA LEU A 114 2.11 7.84 -12.62
C LEU A 114 0.59 7.90 -12.37
N PRO A 115 0.02 6.97 -11.56
CA PRO A 115 -1.42 6.94 -11.30
C PRO A 115 -2.00 8.28 -10.83
N GLU A 116 -1.32 8.96 -9.90
CA GLU A 116 -1.76 10.27 -9.39
C GLU A 116 -1.73 11.37 -10.47
N GLN A 117 -0.72 11.33 -11.34
CA GLN A 117 -0.62 12.27 -12.46
C GLN A 117 -1.76 12.03 -13.46
N LYS A 118 -2.07 10.76 -13.77
CA LYS A 118 -3.22 10.38 -14.60
C LYS A 118 -4.53 10.86 -13.97
N LYS A 119 -4.74 10.62 -12.67
CA LYS A 119 -5.93 11.05 -11.94
C LYS A 119 -6.14 12.55 -12.10
N GLN A 120 -5.11 13.34 -11.81
CA GLN A 120 -5.18 14.79 -11.93
C GLN A 120 -5.50 15.22 -13.38
N ARG A 121 -4.85 14.60 -14.37
CA ARG A 121 -5.12 14.87 -15.78
C ARG A 121 -6.56 14.54 -16.17
N TYR A 122 -7.13 13.45 -15.68
CA TYR A 122 -8.51 13.07 -15.98
C TYR A 122 -9.50 14.08 -15.41
N ILE A 123 -9.25 14.57 -14.19
CA ILE A 123 -10.08 15.60 -13.56
C ILE A 123 -9.99 16.91 -14.34
N GLU A 124 -8.78 17.40 -14.58
CA GLU A 124 -8.56 18.73 -15.18
C GLU A 124 -8.90 18.79 -16.67
N LYS A 125 -8.48 17.78 -17.45
CA LYS A 125 -8.56 17.82 -18.92
C LYS A 125 -9.78 17.10 -19.47
N LEU A 126 -10.29 16.10 -18.76
CA LEU A 126 -11.42 15.28 -19.21
C LEU A 126 -12.70 15.54 -18.42
N SER A 127 -12.65 16.42 -17.40
CA SER A 127 -13.81 16.74 -16.54
C SER A 127 -14.44 15.49 -15.89
N VAL A 128 -13.61 14.49 -15.59
CA VAL A 128 -14.00 13.31 -14.81
C VAL A 128 -14.06 13.71 -13.34
N ASN A 129 -15.07 13.27 -12.60
CA ASN A 129 -15.11 13.56 -11.17
C ASN A 129 -14.01 12.78 -10.43
N GLU A 130 -13.68 13.23 -9.22
CA GLU A 130 -12.58 12.64 -8.45
C GLU A 130 -12.76 11.14 -8.17
N TYR A 131 -13.99 10.73 -7.83
CA TYR A 131 -14.31 9.34 -7.51
C TYR A 131 -14.08 8.41 -8.72
N ASP A 132 -14.61 8.76 -9.89
CA ASP A 132 -14.42 7.98 -11.11
C ASP A 132 -12.94 7.97 -11.54
N ALA A 133 -12.23 9.08 -11.35
CA ALA A 133 -10.79 9.15 -11.64
C ALA A 133 -9.98 8.21 -10.73
N ASP A 134 -10.30 8.14 -9.44
CA ASP A 134 -9.70 7.17 -8.50
C ASP A 134 -9.97 5.73 -8.93
N VAL A 135 -11.22 5.42 -9.28
CA VAL A 135 -11.60 4.07 -9.72
C VAL A 135 -10.84 3.68 -10.99
N ILE A 136 -10.79 4.55 -11.99
CA ILE A 136 -10.13 4.27 -13.28
C ILE A 136 -8.61 4.15 -13.13
N THR A 137 -8.00 4.91 -12.22
CA THR A 137 -6.54 4.89 -12.01
C THR A 137 -6.08 3.88 -10.94
N SER A 138 -7.01 3.16 -10.32
CA SER A 138 -6.72 2.16 -9.29
C SER A 138 -5.89 0.97 -9.80
N ASP A 139 -6.03 0.64 -11.08
CA ASP A 139 -5.27 -0.41 -11.75
C ASP A 139 -4.79 0.07 -13.12
N LYS A 140 -3.56 -0.31 -13.49
CA LYS A 140 -2.95 0.11 -14.76
C LYS A 140 -3.74 -0.40 -15.97
N ALA A 141 -4.20 -1.65 -15.95
CA ALA A 141 -4.94 -2.22 -17.08
C ALA A 141 -6.27 -1.50 -17.29
N ILE A 142 -6.93 -1.10 -16.20
CA ILE A 142 -8.15 -0.27 -16.27
C ILE A 142 -7.84 1.10 -16.90
N ALA A 143 -6.79 1.78 -16.42
CA ALA A 143 -6.41 3.09 -16.92
C ALA A 143 -6.04 3.05 -18.41
N ASP A 144 -5.31 2.02 -18.83
CA ASP A 144 -4.91 1.84 -20.24
C ASP A 144 -6.14 1.53 -21.13
N TYR A 145 -7.07 0.70 -20.66
CA TYR A 145 -8.31 0.41 -21.38
C TYR A 145 -9.19 1.65 -21.54
N PHE A 146 -9.33 2.45 -20.47
CA PHE A 146 -10.00 3.75 -20.52
C PHE A 146 -9.36 4.68 -21.55
N GLU A 147 -8.03 4.80 -21.53
CA GLU A 147 -7.29 5.65 -22.48
C GLU A 147 -7.44 5.21 -23.93
N GLU A 148 -7.56 3.92 -24.20
CA GLU A 148 -7.83 3.42 -25.55
C GLU A 148 -9.23 3.83 -26.02
N LEU A 149 -10.24 3.68 -25.17
CA LEU A 149 -11.63 4.00 -25.52
C LEU A 149 -11.86 5.48 -25.80
N ILE A 150 -11.24 6.38 -25.02
CA ILE A 150 -11.41 7.83 -25.19
C ILE A 150 -10.71 8.39 -26.44
N LYS A 151 -9.88 7.60 -27.14
CA LYS A 151 -9.31 8.00 -28.44
C LYS A 151 -10.39 8.16 -29.51
N THR A 152 -11.46 7.37 -29.42
CA THR A 152 -12.53 7.33 -30.44
C THR A 152 -13.91 7.66 -29.89
N HIS A 153 -14.07 7.80 -28.57
CA HIS A 153 -15.37 8.02 -27.91
C HIS A 153 -15.32 9.17 -26.91
N ASP A 154 -16.49 9.73 -26.58
CA ASP A 154 -16.61 10.78 -25.56
C ASP A 154 -16.26 10.25 -24.17
N SER A 155 -15.38 10.96 -23.48
CA SER A 155 -14.85 10.56 -22.16
C SER A 155 -15.95 10.33 -21.11
N LYS A 156 -17.03 11.12 -21.08
CA LYS A 156 -18.10 10.97 -20.08
C LYS A 156 -18.91 9.70 -20.32
N ILE A 157 -19.19 9.40 -21.58
CA ILE A 157 -19.87 8.15 -21.98
C ILE A 157 -19.01 6.95 -21.60
N VAL A 158 -17.71 7.01 -21.91
CA VAL A 158 -16.77 5.93 -21.57
C VAL A 158 -16.70 5.71 -20.06
N VAL A 159 -16.57 6.78 -19.25
CA VAL A 159 -16.57 6.67 -17.77
C VAL A 159 -17.81 5.91 -17.31
N THR A 160 -18.99 6.34 -17.75
CA THR A 160 -20.27 5.74 -17.31
C THR A 160 -20.34 4.25 -17.68
N TRP A 161 -19.98 3.91 -18.92
CA TRP A 161 -19.97 2.52 -19.38
C TRP A 161 -18.95 1.66 -18.65
N LEU A 162 -17.77 2.20 -18.40
CA LEU A 162 -16.68 1.49 -17.74
C LEU A 162 -17.01 1.22 -16.27
N THR A 163 -17.35 2.27 -15.52
CA THR A 163 -17.50 2.19 -14.06
C THR A 163 -18.81 1.54 -13.64
N VAL A 164 -19.89 1.69 -14.41
CA VAL A 164 -21.21 1.14 -14.06
C VAL A 164 -21.47 -0.21 -14.75
N GLU A 165 -21.40 -0.24 -16.09
CA GLU A 165 -21.83 -1.42 -16.85
C GLU A 165 -20.78 -2.52 -16.89
N LEU A 166 -19.56 -2.20 -17.35
CA LEU A 166 -18.52 -3.21 -17.55
C LEU A 166 -18.06 -3.81 -16.23
N PHE A 167 -17.70 -2.97 -15.25
CA PHE A 167 -17.31 -3.47 -13.92
C PHE A 167 -18.44 -4.22 -13.23
N GLY A 168 -19.69 -3.77 -13.35
CA GLY A 168 -20.84 -4.49 -12.82
C GLY A 168 -20.96 -5.92 -13.38
N ARG A 169 -20.68 -6.12 -14.66
CA ARG A 169 -20.72 -7.43 -15.33
C ARG A 169 -19.50 -8.29 -14.99
N LEU A 170 -18.30 -7.71 -15.05
CA LEU A 170 -17.05 -8.39 -14.72
C LEU A 170 -17.06 -8.90 -13.27
N ASN A 171 -17.50 -8.07 -12.33
CA ASN A 171 -17.63 -8.45 -10.92
C ASN A 171 -18.64 -9.59 -10.72
N LYS A 172 -19.78 -9.58 -11.43
CA LYS A 172 -20.76 -10.69 -11.37
C LYS A 172 -20.21 -11.99 -11.94
N ALA A 173 -19.36 -11.91 -12.97
CA ALA A 173 -18.72 -13.06 -13.59
C ALA A 173 -17.45 -13.52 -12.84
N GLY A 174 -16.90 -12.70 -11.93
CA GLY A 174 -15.62 -12.96 -11.27
C GLY A 174 -14.43 -12.89 -12.23
N ILE A 175 -14.50 -12.06 -13.27
CA ILE A 175 -13.50 -11.94 -14.33
C ILE A 175 -12.79 -10.58 -14.21
N ASN A 176 -11.47 -10.54 -14.41
CA ASN A 176 -10.71 -9.29 -14.44
C ASN A 176 -10.83 -8.57 -15.78
N ILE A 177 -10.55 -7.26 -15.83
CA ILE A 177 -10.62 -6.51 -17.09
C ILE A 177 -9.66 -7.04 -18.17
N THR A 178 -8.52 -7.59 -17.78
CA THR A 178 -7.55 -8.21 -18.71
C THR A 178 -8.05 -9.51 -19.33
N ASP A 179 -9.02 -10.16 -18.68
CA ASP A 179 -9.64 -11.41 -19.12
C ASP A 179 -11.05 -11.15 -19.69
N SER A 180 -11.40 -9.87 -19.90
CA SER A 180 -12.65 -9.46 -20.52
C SER A 180 -12.77 -10.08 -21.92
N PRO A 181 -13.94 -10.63 -22.29
CA PRO A 181 -14.17 -11.18 -23.63
C PRO A 181 -14.30 -10.10 -24.73
N ILE A 182 -14.32 -8.83 -24.33
CA ILE A 182 -14.39 -7.63 -25.18
C ILE A 182 -13.28 -6.65 -24.82
#